data_AF-A0A1Q6IMI0-F1
#
_entry.id   AF-A0A1Q6IMI0-F1
#
_cell.length_a   1.000
_cell.length_b   1.000
_cell.length_c   1.000
_cell.angle_alpha   90.00
_cell.angle_beta   90.00
_cell.angle_gamma   90.00
#
_symmetry.space_group_name_H-M   'P 1'
#
loop_
_entity.id
_entity.type
_entity.pdbx_description
1 polymer ?
#
loop_
_entity_poly.entity_id
_entity_poly.type
_entity_poly.pdbx_seq_one_letter_code
_entity_poly.pdbx_strand_id
1 'polypeptide(L)'
;MRIAKNELLAGIPVLKIRDYFRLLYSGLMTRDGLAERFNLNEKETEGLVGELLSKGYIEPADNGMYRLTLKGNALSIARCMAPINREKADRIMQEFLKRVEEVNRDDFYPYRVSKLVLFGSYLNPEQMDLGDIDIAFELEPKIKDYDELMRYNDQLVDKARKEGKSFSSLIDILGYSEKLVILKLRNKEKYISLHRMTDGILQITACRQIFP
;
A
#
# COMPACT_ATOMS: atom_id res chain seq x y z
N MET A 1 5.82 -6.17 2.61
CA MET A 1 6.66 -7.38 2.76
C MET A 1 6.59 -8.21 1.49
N ARG A 2 7.66 -8.96 1.16
CA ARG A 2 7.68 -9.89 0.01
C ARG A 2 7.12 -11.24 0.43
N ILE A 3 6.32 -11.84 -0.45
CA ILE A 3 5.81 -13.20 -0.31
C ILE A 3 6.07 -13.91 -1.65
N ALA A 4 6.75 -15.06 -1.64
CA ALA A 4 6.88 -15.84 -2.86
C ALA A 4 5.57 -16.60 -3.15
N LYS A 5 5.15 -16.68 -4.42
CA LYS A 5 3.88 -17.34 -4.80
C LYS A 5 3.79 -18.79 -4.33
N ASN A 6 4.93 -19.48 -4.23
CA ASN A 6 5.05 -20.89 -3.88
C ASN A 6 5.57 -21.10 -2.44
N GLU A 7 5.72 -20.05 -1.65
CA GLU A 7 6.13 -20.19 -0.26
C GLU A 7 5.02 -20.86 0.56
N LEU A 8 5.43 -21.73 1.48
CA LEU A 8 4.55 -22.51 2.34
C LEU A 8 4.81 -22.15 3.80
N LEU A 9 3.76 -22.17 4.62
CA LEU A 9 3.84 -22.18 6.07
C LEU A 9 3.04 -23.39 6.54
N ALA A 10 3.71 -24.31 7.24
CA ALA A 10 3.18 -25.61 7.67
C ALA A 10 2.46 -26.37 6.53
N GLY A 11 3.05 -26.37 5.33
CA GLY A 11 2.49 -27.03 4.14
C GLY A 11 1.35 -26.25 3.45
N ILE A 12 0.91 -25.12 4.00
CA ILE A 12 -0.16 -24.29 3.41
C ILE A 12 0.46 -23.18 2.57
N PRO A 13 -0.02 -22.98 1.32
CA PRO A 13 0.38 -21.83 0.52
C PRO A 13 0.17 -20.52 1.28
N VAL A 14 1.24 -19.75 1.43
CA VAL A 14 1.27 -18.48 2.16
C VAL A 14 0.22 -17.48 1.65
N LEU A 15 -0.18 -17.57 0.37
CA LEU A 15 -1.24 -16.75 -0.20
C LEU A 15 -2.61 -17.05 0.40
N LYS A 16 -2.91 -18.32 0.71
CA LYS A 16 -4.16 -18.68 1.38
C LYS A 16 -4.18 -18.16 2.83
N ILE A 17 -3.02 -18.16 3.50
CA ILE A 17 -2.86 -17.59 4.85
C ILE A 17 -3.04 -16.08 4.82
N ARG A 18 -2.40 -15.38 3.87
CA ARG A 18 -2.64 -13.96 3.63
C ARG A 18 -4.12 -13.67 3.43
N ASP A 19 -4.78 -14.43 2.56
CA ASP A 19 -6.18 -14.19 2.22
C ASP A 19 -7.10 -14.45 3.42
N TYR A 20 -6.73 -15.39 4.30
CA TYR A 20 -7.38 -15.54 5.61
C TYR A 20 -7.13 -14.33 6.51
N PHE A 21 -5.88 -13.87 6.66
CA PHE A 21 -5.56 -12.69 7.48
C PHE A 21 -6.29 -11.42 7.02
N ARG A 22 -6.49 -11.25 5.71
CA ARG A 22 -7.25 -10.12 5.15
C ARG A 22 -8.72 -10.11 5.59
N LEU A 23 -9.28 -11.28 5.93
CA LEU A 23 -10.67 -11.39 6.40
C LEU A 23 -10.82 -11.08 7.90
N LEU A 24 -9.70 -10.99 8.64
CA LEU A 24 -9.71 -10.71 10.08
C LEU A 24 -9.85 -9.20 10.32
N TYR A 25 -11.08 -8.69 10.30
CA TYR A 25 -11.37 -7.26 10.50
C TYR A 25 -10.77 -6.69 11.79
N SER A 26 -10.72 -7.47 12.87
CA SER A 26 -10.15 -7.06 14.17
C SER A 26 -8.66 -7.45 14.32
N GLY A 27 -8.08 -8.12 13.33
CA GLY A 27 -6.75 -8.73 13.44
C GLY A 27 -6.67 -9.87 14.48
N LEU A 28 -7.80 -10.35 14.99
CA LEU A 28 -7.88 -11.47 15.94
C LEU A 28 -8.29 -12.75 15.23
N MET A 29 -7.72 -13.87 15.66
CA MET A 29 -8.07 -15.21 15.20
C MET A 29 -8.11 -16.21 16.35
N THR A 30 -8.91 -17.27 16.18
CA THR A 30 -8.93 -18.43 17.07
C THR A 30 -8.24 -19.61 16.39
N ARG A 31 -7.78 -20.56 17.21
CA ARG A 31 -7.26 -21.84 16.73
C ARG A 31 -8.32 -22.58 15.89
N ASP A 32 -9.55 -22.63 16.38
CA ASP A 32 -10.64 -23.37 15.73
C ASP A 32 -11.05 -22.73 14.39
N GLY A 33 -11.09 -21.40 14.31
CA GLY A 33 -11.37 -20.69 13.07
C GLY A 33 -10.28 -20.89 12.01
N LEU A 34 -9.02 -21.07 12.43
CA LEU A 34 -7.91 -21.43 11.55
C LEU A 34 -8.06 -22.88 11.06
N ALA A 35 -8.34 -23.81 11.97
CA ALA A 35 -8.53 -25.23 11.65
C ALA A 35 -9.69 -25.42 10.65
N GLU A 36 -10.82 -24.76 10.89
CA GLU A 36 -11.99 -24.80 10.01
C GLU A 36 -11.67 -24.22 8.62
N ARG A 37 -11.00 -23.06 8.57
CA ARG A 37 -10.65 -22.39 7.31
C ARG A 37 -9.81 -23.26 6.38
N PHE A 38 -8.88 -24.02 6.97
CA PHE A 38 -7.90 -24.79 6.24
C PHE A 38 -8.17 -26.31 6.24
N ASN A 39 -9.27 -26.73 6.89
CA ASN A 39 -9.66 -28.12 7.05
C ASN A 39 -8.53 -28.98 7.66
N LEU A 40 -7.99 -28.51 8.79
CA LEU A 40 -6.84 -29.12 9.47
C LEU A 40 -7.27 -29.96 10.67
N ASN A 41 -6.53 -31.03 10.96
CA ASN A 41 -6.64 -31.73 12.23
C ASN A 41 -5.88 -30.99 13.36
N GLU A 42 -5.98 -31.48 14.60
CA GLU A 42 -5.38 -30.86 15.78
C GLU A 42 -3.85 -30.68 15.63
N LYS A 43 -3.14 -31.72 15.22
CA LYS A 43 -1.68 -31.70 15.05
C LYS A 43 -1.24 -30.72 13.96
N GLU A 44 -1.95 -30.69 12.83
CA GLU A 44 -1.69 -29.75 11.73
C GLU A 44 -1.95 -28.31 12.16
N THR A 45 -3.03 -28.09 12.91
CA THR A 45 -3.39 -26.77 13.44
C THR A 45 -2.34 -26.27 14.42
N GLU A 46 -1.87 -27.10 15.34
CA GLU A 46 -0.78 -26.76 16.26
C GLU A 46 0.52 -26.45 15.51
N GLY A 47 0.85 -27.25 14.49
CA GLY A 47 2.02 -27.00 13.64
C GLY A 47 1.95 -25.65 12.94
N LEU A 48 0.80 -25.30 12.36
CA LEU A 48 0.61 -24.01 11.71
C LEU A 48 0.66 -22.84 12.69
N VAL A 49 -0.05 -22.93 13.82
CA VAL A 49 -0.02 -21.88 14.86
C VAL A 49 1.39 -21.69 15.39
N GLY A 50 2.13 -22.77 15.66
CA GLY A 50 3.51 -22.73 16.10
C GLY A 50 4.45 -22.07 15.07
N GLU A 51 4.29 -22.38 13.78
CA GLU A 51 5.09 -21.73 12.74
C GLU A 51 4.75 -20.23 12.61
N LEU A 52 3.47 -19.86 12.71
CA LEU A 52 3.05 -18.45 12.67
C LEU A 52 3.57 -17.65 13.86
N LEU A 53 3.58 -18.24 15.07
CA LEU A 53 4.15 -17.64 16.28
C LEU A 53 5.66 -17.49 16.16
N SER A 54 6.38 -18.56 15.81
CA SER A 54 7.85 -18.56 15.71
C SER A 54 8.37 -17.58 14.64
N LYS A 55 7.64 -17.42 13.53
CA LYS A 55 7.97 -16.44 12.50
C LYS A 55 7.44 -15.03 12.82
N GLY A 56 6.75 -14.85 13.95
CA GLY A 56 6.27 -13.56 14.45
C GLY A 56 5.14 -12.97 13.61
N TYR A 57 4.33 -13.78 12.92
CA TYR A 57 3.14 -13.29 12.21
C TYR A 57 1.97 -13.06 13.16
N ILE A 58 1.88 -13.85 14.23
CA ILE A 58 0.87 -13.73 15.27
C ILE A 58 1.53 -13.69 16.64
N GLU A 59 0.81 -13.16 17.62
CA GLU A 59 1.17 -13.15 19.03
C GLU A 59 -0.03 -13.57 19.88
N PRO A 60 0.16 -14.15 21.08
CA PRO A 60 -0.93 -14.47 21.98
C PRO A 60 -1.76 -13.22 22.35
N ALA A 61 -3.07 -13.40 22.46
CA ALA A 61 -4.02 -12.39 22.92
C ALA A 61 -4.91 -12.97 24.03
N ASP A 62 -5.82 -12.15 24.56
CA ASP A 62 -6.74 -12.55 25.62
C ASP A 62 -7.63 -13.72 25.19
N ASN A 63 -8.09 -14.50 26.18
CA ASN A 63 -9.06 -15.60 26.01
C ASN A 63 -8.60 -16.71 25.03
N GLY A 64 -7.29 -16.97 24.94
CA GLY A 64 -6.75 -18.03 24.07
C GLY A 64 -6.81 -17.70 22.58
N MET A 65 -7.03 -16.42 22.24
CA MET A 65 -6.96 -15.93 20.86
C MET A 65 -5.52 -15.57 20.48
N TYR A 66 -5.31 -15.33 19.19
CA TYR A 66 -4.08 -14.77 18.64
C TYR A 66 -4.37 -13.47 17.90
N ARG A 67 -3.44 -12.52 17.97
CA ARG A 67 -3.49 -11.25 17.25
C ARG A 67 -2.44 -11.23 16.16
N LEU A 68 -2.77 -10.63 15.01
CA LEU A 68 -1.79 -10.31 13.97
C LEU A 68 -0.78 -9.28 14.50
N THR A 69 0.50 -9.59 14.42
CA THR A 69 1.57 -8.61 14.70
C THR A 69 1.66 -7.57 13.56
N LEU A 70 2.58 -6.61 13.66
CA LEU A 70 2.92 -5.75 12.51
C LEU A 70 3.32 -6.56 11.27
N LYS A 71 4.04 -7.67 11.45
CA LYS A 71 4.45 -8.57 10.37
C LYS A 71 3.26 -9.36 9.81
N GLY A 72 2.33 -9.81 10.67
CA GLY A 72 1.06 -10.43 10.25
C GLY A 72 0.17 -9.49 9.44
N ASN A 73 0.03 -8.25 9.90
CA ASN A 73 -0.69 -7.21 9.17
C ASN A 73 0.01 -6.87 7.84
N ALA A 74 1.34 -6.82 7.82
CA ALA A 74 2.08 -6.64 6.57
C ALA A 74 1.85 -7.81 5.59
N LEU A 75 1.66 -9.04 6.09
CA LEU A 75 1.32 -10.20 5.27
C LEU A 75 -0.06 -10.02 4.63
N SER A 76 -1.08 -9.64 5.40
CA SER A 76 -2.48 -9.54 4.93
C SER A 76 -2.66 -8.60 3.73
N ILE A 77 -1.87 -7.54 3.66
CA ILE A 77 -1.88 -6.54 2.58
C ILE A 77 -0.83 -6.80 1.48
N ALA A 78 0.05 -7.79 1.66
CA ALA A 78 1.14 -8.04 0.73
C ALA A 78 0.65 -8.48 -0.66
N ARG A 79 1.24 -7.86 -1.68
CA ARG A 79 0.98 -8.19 -3.08
C ARG A 79 1.89 -9.32 -3.52
N CYS A 80 1.31 -10.33 -4.17
CA CYS A 80 2.06 -11.42 -4.79
C CYS A 80 2.32 -11.06 -6.26
N MET A 81 3.25 -10.13 -6.48
CA MET A 81 3.70 -9.76 -7.81
C MET A 81 5.04 -10.42 -8.08
N ALA A 82 5.24 -10.86 -9.33
CA ALA A 82 6.56 -11.29 -9.77
C ALA A 82 7.53 -10.10 -9.63
N PRO A 83 8.72 -10.30 -9.03
CA PRO A 83 9.73 -9.27 -8.94
C PRO A 83 10.09 -8.71 -10.32
N ILE A 84 10.59 -7.48 -10.32
CA ILE A 84 11.16 -6.85 -11.50
C ILE A 84 12.67 -6.69 -11.31
N ASN A 85 13.40 -6.74 -12.42
CA ASN A 85 14.81 -6.42 -12.40
C ASN A 85 15.02 -4.91 -12.18
N ARG A 86 16.25 -4.53 -11.82
CA ARG A 86 16.62 -3.14 -11.58
C ARG A 86 16.34 -2.22 -12.76
N GLU A 87 16.71 -2.62 -13.98
CA GLU A 87 16.50 -1.84 -15.19
C GLU A 87 15.03 -1.48 -15.44
N LYS A 88 14.11 -2.40 -15.17
CA LYS A 88 12.68 -2.14 -15.27
C LYS A 88 12.20 -1.21 -14.16
N ALA A 89 12.71 -1.36 -12.94
CA ALA A 89 12.38 -0.44 -11.85
C ALA A 89 12.86 0.99 -12.13
N ASP A 90 14.08 1.15 -12.64
CA ASP A 90 14.65 2.44 -13.00
C ASP A 90 13.80 3.13 -14.09
N ARG A 91 13.34 2.38 -15.09
CA ARG A 91 12.44 2.90 -16.13
C ARG A 91 11.10 3.37 -15.57
N ILE A 92 10.48 2.56 -14.69
CA ILE A 92 9.24 2.92 -14.00
C ILE A 92 9.43 4.20 -13.18
N MET A 93 10.56 4.32 -12.49
CA MET A 93 10.89 5.51 -11.70
C MET A 93 11.06 6.76 -12.58
N GLN A 94 11.75 6.65 -13.71
CA GLN A 94 11.90 7.75 -14.67
C GLN A 94 10.54 8.20 -15.23
N GLU A 95 9.68 7.25 -15.62
CA GLU A 95 8.31 7.56 -16.08
C GLU A 95 7.46 8.21 -14.97
N PHE A 96 7.62 7.77 -13.73
CA PHE A 96 6.97 8.39 -12.58
C PHE A 96 7.40 9.85 -12.41
N LEU A 97 8.70 10.15 -12.44
CA LEU A 97 9.22 11.51 -12.31
C LEU A 97 8.75 12.42 -13.46
N LYS A 98 8.63 11.90 -14.69
CA LYS A 98 8.02 12.66 -15.80
C LYS A 98 6.58 13.06 -15.48
N ARG A 99 5.77 12.15 -14.94
CA ARG A 99 4.39 12.45 -14.53
C ARG A 99 4.32 13.47 -13.38
N VAL A 100 5.30 13.45 -12.47
CA VAL A 100 5.43 14.47 -11.42
C VAL A 100 5.64 15.85 -12.03
N GLU A 101 6.55 15.97 -13.00
CA GLU A 101 6.76 17.23 -13.71
C GLU A 101 5.53 17.69 -14.49
N GLU A 102 4.83 16.77 -15.17
CA GLU A 102 3.57 17.06 -15.88
C GLU A 102 2.52 17.64 -14.93
N VAL A 103 2.24 16.95 -13.81
CA VAL A 103 1.27 17.42 -12.80
C VAL A 103 1.66 18.79 -12.24
N ASN A 104 2.95 18.99 -11.96
CA ASN A 104 3.41 20.24 -11.36
C ASN A 104 3.25 21.44 -12.30
N ARG A 105 3.35 21.24 -13.63
CA ARG A 105 3.18 22.29 -14.64
C ARG A 105 1.73 22.48 -15.12
N ASP A 106 0.91 21.44 -15.06
CA ASP A 106 -0.46 21.46 -15.60
C ASP A 106 -1.46 22.09 -14.62
N ASP A 107 -2.03 23.24 -15.00
CA ASP A 107 -2.99 24.00 -14.20
C ASP A 107 -4.35 23.29 -14.02
N PHE A 108 -4.60 22.21 -14.78
CA PHE A 108 -5.73 21.33 -14.50
C PHE A 108 -5.66 20.71 -13.09
N TYR A 109 -4.45 20.46 -12.58
CA TYR A 109 -4.25 19.93 -11.24
C TYR A 109 -4.04 21.09 -10.25
N PRO A 110 -4.97 21.30 -9.28
CA PRO A 110 -4.84 22.39 -8.32
C PRO A 110 -3.84 22.09 -7.20
N TYR A 111 -3.28 20.88 -7.18
CA TYR A 111 -2.18 20.46 -6.31
C TYR A 111 -0.94 20.14 -7.14
N ARG A 112 0.23 20.38 -6.55
CA ARG A 112 1.52 19.92 -7.08
C ARG A 112 2.22 19.04 -6.06
N VAL A 113 3.07 18.15 -6.55
CA VAL A 113 4.00 17.41 -5.71
C VAL A 113 5.05 18.39 -5.20
N SER A 114 5.16 18.50 -3.88
CA SER A 114 6.10 19.39 -3.19
C SER A 114 7.19 18.65 -2.45
N LYS A 115 7.17 17.31 -2.47
CA LYS A 115 8.23 16.47 -1.90
C LYS A 115 8.05 15.03 -2.32
N LEU A 116 9.15 14.34 -2.60
CA LEU A 116 9.17 12.87 -2.72
C LEU A 116 10.31 12.28 -1.91
N VAL A 117 9.99 11.23 -1.16
CA VAL A 117 10.94 10.43 -0.38
C VAL A 117 10.84 9.00 -0.85
N LEU A 118 11.97 8.45 -1.28
CA LEU A 118 12.11 7.05 -1.63
C LEU A 118 12.51 6.25 -0.39
N PHE A 119 11.94 5.07 -0.23
CA PHE A 119 12.31 4.13 0.82
C PHE A 119 12.22 2.68 0.34
N GLY A 120 12.46 1.73 1.25
CA GLY A 120 12.34 0.32 0.95
C GLY A 120 13.41 -0.22 0.01
N SER A 121 13.09 -1.32 -0.68
CA SER A 121 14.09 -2.15 -1.34
C SER A 121 14.82 -1.50 -2.51
N TYR A 122 14.16 -0.57 -3.22
CA TYR A 122 14.73 0.14 -4.36
C TYR A 122 15.89 1.09 -3.98
N LEU A 123 15.97 1.49 -2.71
CA LEU A 123 17.11 2.28 -2.21
C LEU A 123 18.43 1.52 -2.25
N ASN A 124 18.41 0.19 -2.08
CA ASN A 124 19.62 -0.61 -2.11
C ASN A 124 20.08 -0.80 -3.57
N PRO A 125 21.23 -0.24 -3.98
CA PRO A 125 21.72 -0.39 -5.36
C PRO A 125 22.11 -1.83 -5.71
N GLU A 126 22.47 -2.65 -4.72
CA GLU A 126 22.87 -4.05 -4.92
C GLU A 126 21.68 -5.00 -5.08
N GLN A 127 20.46 -4.54 -4.75
CA GLN A 127 19.27 -5.36 -4.87
C GLN A 127 18.78 -5.41 -6.33
N MET A 128 18.94 -6.59 -6.95
CA MET A 128 18.59 -6.82 -8.36
C MET A 128 17.13 -7.21 -8.57
N ASP A 129 16.51 -7.91 -7.61
CA ASP A 129 15.10 -8.31 -7.65
C ASP A 129 14.26 -7.41 -6.74
N LEU A 130 13.38 -6.62 -7.33
CA LEU A 130 12.57 -5.62 -6.64
C LEU A 130 11.09 -6.01 -6.66
N GLY A 131 10.44 -5.92 -5.50
CA GLY A 131 9.01 -6.20 -5.38
C GLY A 131 8.15 -5.05 -5.90
N ASP A 132 8.54 -3.83 -5.56
CA ASP A 132 7.92 -2.55 -5.87
C ASP A 132 8.89 -1.40 -5.54
N ILE A 133 8.46 -0.19 -5.87
CA ILE A 133 9.15 1.07 -5.62
C ILE A 133 8.28 1.84 -4.62
N ASP A 134 8.77 1.95 -3.38
CA ASP A 134 8.07 2.62 -2.29
C ASP A 134 8.41 4.10 -2.26
N ILE A 135 7.40 4.94 -2.48
CA ILE A 135 7.54 6.39 -2.61
C ILE A 135 6.55 7.06 -1.65
N ALA A 136 7.06 7.84 -0.71
CA ALA A 136 6.27 8.78 0.05
C ALA A 136 6.21 10.12 -0.66
N PHE A 137 5.04 10.76 -0.64
CA PHE A 137 4.80 12.02 -1.33
C PHE A 137 4.11 13.04 -0.42
N GLU A 138 4.40 14.31 -0.69
CA GLU A 138 3.68 15.46 -0.17
C GLU A 138 3.07 16.24 -1.34
N LEU A 139 1.84 16.72 -1.14
CA LEU A 139 1.16 17.60 -2.09
C LEU A 139 0.97 18.95 -1.42
N GLU A 140 1.15 20.02 -2.19
CA GLU A 140 0.79 21.36 -1.79
C GLU A 140 -0.20 21.98 -2.78
N PRO A 141 -1.12 22.83 -2.31
CA PRO A 141 -2.05 23.52 -3.20
C PRO A 141 -1.33 24.63 -3.98
N LYS A 142 -1.60 24.67 -5.29
CA LYS A 142 -1.20 25.76 -6.19
C LYS A 142 -2.07 27.00 -5.97
N ILE A 143 -3.36 26.80 -5.69
CA ILE A 143 -4.32 27.85 -5.34
C ILE A 143 -4.19 28.15 -3.85
N LYS A 144 -3.86 29.40 -3.48
CA LYS A 144 -3.62 29.78 -2.07
C LYS A 144 -4.88 30.10 -1.30
N ASP A 145 -5.91 30.61 -1.98
CA ASP A 145 -7.21 30.85 -1.38
C ASP A 145 -7.98 29.54 -1.22
N TYR A 146 -8.38 29.23 0.02
CA TYR A 146 -9.04 27.97 0.34
C TYR A 146 -10.43 27.87 -0.32
N ASP A 147 -11.19 28.97 -0.33
CA ASP A 147 -12.53 28.96 -0.91
C ASP A 147 -12.48 28.81 -2.44
N GLU A 148 -11.49 29.41 -3.10
CA GLU A 148 -11.23 29.23 -4.52
C GLU A 148 -10.84 27.79 -4.84
N LEU A 149 -9.95 27.18 -4.05
CA LEU A 149 -9.57 25.78 -4.19
C LEU A 149 -10.77 24.85 -4.05
N MET A 150 -11.64 25.11 -3.06
CA MET A 150 -12.85 24.33 -2.85
C MET A 150 -13.85 24.50 -4.00
N ARG A 151 -14.06 25.72 -4.49
CA ARG A 151 -14.89 25.97 -5.69
C ARG A 151 -14.37 25.22 -6.91
N TYR A 152 -13.05 25.19 -7.11
CA TYR A 152 -12.44 24.44 -8.21
C TYR A 152 -12.64 22.93 -8.04
N ASN A 153 -12.48 22.40 -6.82
CA ASN A 153 -12.77 21.01 -6.50
C ASN A 153 -14.23 20.64 -6.81
N ASP A 154 -15.20 21.48 -6.43
CA ASP A 154 -16.62 21.24 -6.69
C ASP A 154 -16.91 21.19 -8.20
N GLN A 155 -16.29 22.05 -9.00
CA GLN A 155 -16.39 22.01 -10.47
C GLN A 155 -15.88 20.67 -11.05
N LEU A 156 -14.77 20.15 -10.53
CA LEU A 156 -14.22 18.85 -10.94
C LEU A 156 -15.16 17.70 -10.55
N VAL A 157 -15.74 17.75 -9.35
CA VAL A 157 -16.71 16.75 -8.88
C VAL A 157 -17.96 16.76 -9.75
N ASP A 158 -18.51 17.93 -10.06
CA ASP A 158 -19.70 18.06 -10.89
C ASP A 158 -19.46 17.60 -12.33
N LYS A 159 -18.29 17.90 -12.90
CA LYS A 159 -17.89 17.35 -14.20
C LYS A 159 -17.83 15.82 -14.15
N ALA A 160 -17.19 15.25 -13.13
CA ALA A 160 -17.08 13.80 -13.00
C ALA A 160 -18.44 13.12 -12.82
N ARG A 161 -19.37 13.74 -12.07
CA ARG A 161 -20.75 13.26 -11.93
C ARG A 161 -21.49 13.24 -13.26
N LYS A 162 -21.35 14.29 -14.08
CA LYS A 162 -21.91 14.36 -15.43
C LYS A 162 -21.33 13.27 -16.35
N GLU A 163 -20.09 12.86 -16.12
CA GLU A 163 -19.43 11.73 -16.80
C GLU A 163 -19.76 10.35 -16.18
N GLY A 164 -20.70 10.29 -15.22
CA GLY A 164 -21.20 9.04 -14.64
C GLY A 164 -20.45 8.55 -13.41
N LYS A 165 -19.51 9.34 -12.86
CA LYS A 165 -18.80 8.98 -11.63
C LYS A 165 -19.69 9.14 -10.40
N SER A 166 -19.80 8.07 -9.60
CA SER A 166 -20.35 8.13 -8.25
C SER A 166 -19.25 8.32 -7.20
N PHE A 167 -19.61 8.96 -6.08
CA PHE A 167 -18.74 9.17 -4.94
C PHE A 167 -19.33 8.49 -3.72
N SER A 168 -18.51 7.73 -3.00
CA SER A 168 -18.93 6.90 -1.86
C SER A 168 -19.04 7.66 -0.53
N SER A 169 -18.42 8.83 -0.42
CA SER A 169 -18.35 9.58 0.84
C SER A 169 -18.10 11.07 0.61
N LEU A 170 -18.36 11.88 1.64
CA LEU A 170 -17.97 13.30 1.65
C LEU A 170 -16.45 13.48 1.55
N ILE A 171 -15.67 12.58 2.14
CA ILE A 171 -14.20 12.63 2.06
C ILE A 171 -13.73 12.44 0.60
N ASP A 172 -14.36 11.53 -0.15
CA ASP A 172 -14.06 11.35 -1.57
C ASP A 172 -14.41 12.58 -2.43
N ILE A 173 -15.41 13.36 -2.01
CA ILE A 173 -15.83 14.60 -2.68
C ILE A 173 -14.83 15.73 -2.36
N LEU A 174 -14.57 15.98 -1.08
CA LEU A 174 -13.68 17.06 -0.64
C LEU A 174 -12.23 16.85 -1.11
N GLY A 175 -11.76 15.61 -1.11
CA GLY A 175 -10.41 15.25 -1.54
C GLY A 175 -10.28 14.91 -3.03
N TYR A 176 -11.27 15.22 -3.87
CA TYR A 176 -11.30 14.71 -5.25
C TYR A 176 -10.15 15.28 -6.09
N SER A 177 -9.88 16.57 -5.97
CA SER A 177 -8.78 17.27 -6.63
C SER A 177 -7.40 16.67 -6.29
N GLU A 178 -7.11 16.38 -5.01
CA GLU A 178 -5.90 15.62 -4.61
C GLU A 178 -5.89 14.21 -5.21
N LYS A 179 -7.05 13.53 -5.19
CA LYS A 179 -7.19 12.16 -5.69
C LYS A 179 -6.84 12.08 -7.18
N LEU A 180 -7.18 13.09 -7.98
CA LEU A 180 -6.80 13.15 -9.40
C LEU A 180 -5.29 13.19 -9.60
N VAL A 181 -4.57 13.95 -8.76
CA VAL A 181 -3.10 13.95 -8.77
C VAL A 181 -2.56 12.56 -8.45
N ILE A 182 -3.02 11.94 -7.36
CA ILE A 182 -2.57 10.61 -6.95
C ILE A 182 -2.84 9.56 -8.03
N LEU A 183 -4.00 9.63 -8.70
CA LEU A 183 -4.35 8.74 -9.80
C LEU A 183 -3.44 8.93 -11.01
N LYS A 184 -3.12 10.18 -11.38
CA LYS A 184 -2.18 10.51 -12.47
C LYS A 184 -0.77 10.03 -12.15
N LEU A 185 -0.28 10.27 -10.93
CA LEU A 185 1.05 9.83 -10.49
C LEU A 185 1.17 8.30 -10.50
N ARG A 186 0.16 7.60 -9.99
CA ARG A 186 0.13 6.13 -9.95
C ARG A 186 0.00 5.52 -11.33
N ASN A 187 -0.79 6.11 -12.23
CA ASN A 187 -1.03 5.64 -13.60
C ASN A 187 -1.30 4.13 -13.73
N LYS A 188 -2.03 3.54 -12.77
CA LYS A 188 -2.26 2.08 -12.65
C LYS A 188 -0.98 1.22 -12.62
N GLU A 189 0.20 1.82 -12.42
CA GLU A 189 1.45 1.11 -12.26
C GLU A 189 1.39 0.32 -10.95
N LYS A 190 1.49 -1.01 -11.07
CA LYS A 190 1.31 -1.94 -9.96
C LYS A 190 2.55 -2.03 -9.07
N TYR A 191 3.71 -1.73 -9.64
CA TYR A 191 5.01 -1.72 -8.97
C TYR A 191 5.34 -0.40 -8.26
N ILE A 192 4.43 0.58 -8.28
CA ILE A 192 4.57 1.81 -7.47
C ILE A 192 3.64 1.69 -6.25
N SER A 193 4.23 1.88 -5.08
CA SER A 193 3.54 1.99 -3.80
C SER A 193 3.67 3.43 -3.31
N LEU A 194 2.53 4.14 -3.25
CA LEU A 194 2.48 5.55 -2.84
C LEU A 194 2.02 5.67 -1.39
N HIS A 195 2.78 6.42 -0.60
CA HIS A 195 2.56 6.63 0.83
C HIS A 195 2.44 8.13 1.12
N ARG A 196 1.63 8.49 2.11
CA ARG A 196 1.63 9.87 2.64
C ARG A 196 2.88 10.04 3.51
N MET A 197 3.40 11.27 3.62
CA MET A 197 4.53 11.58 4.53
C MET A 197 4.23 11.30 6.02
N THR A 198 2.95 11.16 6.38
CA THR A 198 2.50 10.79 7.74
C THR A 198 2.54 9.29 8.01
N ASP A 199 2.91 8.46 7.04
CA ASP A 199 3.02 7.02 7.22
C ASP A 199 4.15 6.68 8.20
N GLY A 200 3.82 5.99 9.30
CA GLY A 200 4.76 5.62 10.35
C GLY A 200 5.91 4.74 9.87
N ILE A 201 5.77 4.07 8.71
CA ILE A 201 6.85 3.29 8.10
C ILE A 201 8.11 4.12 7.86
N LEU A 202 7.95 5.41 7.58
CA LEU A 202 9.06 6.34 7.29
C LEU A 202 9.94 6.60 8.52
N GLN A 203 9.43 6.36 9.73
CA GLN A 203 10.18 6.54 10.97
C GLN A 203 11.11 5.36 11.30
N ILE A 204 10.86 4.20 10.68
CA ILE A 204 11.53 2.94 11.00
C ILE A 204 12.29 2.34 9.81
N THR A 205 12.38 3.08 8.70
CA THR A 205 13.05 2.64 7.47
C THR A 205 14.03 3.68 6.96
N ALA A 206 15.05 3.24 6.23
CA ALA A 206 15.94 4.14 5.54
C ALA A 206 15.17 4.91 4.47
N CYS A 207 15.34 6.22 4.45
CA CYS A 207 14.64 7.13 3.56
C CYS A 207 15.64 8.03 2.82
N ARG A 208 15.36 8.36 1.56
CA ARG A 208 16.12 9.33 0.78
C ARG A 208 15.16 10.27 0.06
N GLN A 209 15.28 11.57 0.31
CA GLN A 209 14.56 12.56 -0.49
C GLN A 209 15.12 12.59 -1.92
N ILE A 210 14.21 12.60 -2.89
CA ILE A 210 14.53 12.53 -4.32
C ILE A 210 13.86 13.63 -5.15
N PHE A 211 12.92 14.37 -4.55
CA PHE A 211 12.27 15.53 -5.16
C PHE A 211 12.01 16.60 -4.09
N PRO A 212 12.27 17.88 -4.39
CA PRO A 212 12.12 19.00 -3.46
C PRO A 212 10.68 19.38 -3.18
#